data_AF-A0A9Q0EYQ7-F1
#
_entry.id   AF-A0A9Q0EYQ7-F1
#
_cell.length_a   1.000
_cell.length_b   1.000
_cell.length_c   1.000
_cell.angle_alpha   90.00
_cell.angle_beta   90.00
_cell.angle_gamma   90.00
#
_symmetry.space_group_name_H-M   'P 1'
#
loop_
_entity.id
_entity.type
_entity.pdbx_description
1 polymer ?
#
loop_
_entity_poly.entity_id
_entity_poly.type
_entity_poly.pdbx_seq_one_letter_code
_entity_poly.pdbx_strand_id
1 'polypeptide(L)'
;MDCIVKHEEADVTLISYMLEAARAGAPTIRILTDDTVVFVLLVDWAWKANVQSAVQMEKWDGTILDIIATVRALGDKCQGLLGMHALSGCDTVTVPTPVDRARHLR
;
A
#
# COMPACT_ATOMS: atom_id res chain seq x y z
N MET A 1 12.64 6.30 -18.35
CA MET A 1 11.90 5.05 -18.09
C MET A 1 12.70 4.27 -17.06
N ASP A 2 12.80 4.82 -15.86
CA ASP A 2 13.68 4.36 -14.77
C ASP A 2 13.09 4.70 -13.38
N CYS A 3 11.91 5.34 -13.37
CA CYS A 3 11.25 5.86 -12.17
C CYS A 3 10.26 4.83 -11.58
N ILE A 4 9.64 4.01 -12.43
CA ILE A 4 8.64 3.01 -12.00
C ILE A 4 9.31 1.89 -11.19
N VAL A 5 10.45 1.37 -11.68
CA VAL A 5 11.20 0.30 -11.01
C VAL A 5 11.74 0.75 -9.65
N LYS A 6 12.21 2.01 -9.54
CA LYS A 6 12.73 2.57 -8.28
C LYS A 6 11.63 2.78 -7.24
N HIS A 7 10.42 3.08 -7.68
CA HIS A 7 9.28 3.31 -6.79
C HIS A 7 8.85 2.01 -6.12
N GLU A 8 8.60 0.97 -6.92
CA GLU A 8 8.24 -0.37 -6.40
C GLU A 8 9.30 -0.90 -5.42
N GLU A 9 10.59 -0.75 -5.76
CA GLU A 9 11.69 -1.17 -4.90
C GLU A 9 11.77 -0.34 -3.59
N ALA A 10 11.55 0.98 -3.65
CA ALA A 10 11.57 1.84 -2.48
C ALA A 10 10.40 1.54 -1.53
N ASP A 11 9.21 1.27 -2.07
CA ASP A 11 8.03 0.95 -1.28
C ASP A 11 8.22 -0.36 -0.52
N VAL A 12 8.66 -1.42 -1.22
CA VAL A 12 8.95 -2.72 -0.62
C VAL A 12 10.05 -2.61 0.45
N THR A 13 11.06 -1.78 0.21
CA THR A 13 12.14 -1.54 1.16
C THR A 13 11.63 -0.84 2.43
N LEU A 14 10.79 0.18 2.29
CA LEU A 14 10.16 0.89 3.41
C LEU A 14 9.32 -0.04 4.29
N ILE A 15 8.51 -0.89 3.67
CA ILE A 15 7.71 -1.89 4.39
C ILE A 15 8.61 -2.88 5.12
N SER A 16 9.68 -3.34 4.48
CA SER A 16 10.62 -4.28 5.09
C SER A 16 11.27 -3.68 6.35
N TYR A 17 11.68 -2.40 6.30
CA TYR A 17 12.21 -1.71 7.48
C TYR A 17 11.18 -1.53 8.59
N MET A 18 9.93 -1.21 8.25
CA MET A 18 8.83 -1.12 9.22
C MET A 18 8.64 -2.45 9.95
N LEU A 19 8.58 -3.55 9.20
CA LEU A 19 8.41 -4.89 9.77
C LEU A 19 9.59 -5.29 10.66
N GLU A 20 10.83 -5.01 10.23
CA GLU A 20 12.01 -5.32 11.02
C GLU A 20 12.07 -4.50 12.31
N ALA A 21 11.76 -3.21 12.26
CA ALA A 21 11.66 -2.37 13.45
C ALA A 21 10.58 -2.87 14.43
N ALA A 22 9.42 -3.30 13.91
CA ALA A 22 8.36 -3.88 14.72
C ALA A 22 8.80 -5.19 15.39
N ARG A 23 9.48 -6.07 14.64
CA ARG A 23 10.05 -7.33 15.17
C ARG A 23 11.13 -7.10 16.21
N ALA A 24 11.93 -6.05 16.05
CA ALA A 24 12.91 -5.62 17.04
C ALA A 24 12.28 -5.02 18.31
N GLY A 25 10.95 -4.87 18.35
CA GLY A 25 10.22 -4.36 19.51
C GLY A 25 10.22 -2.83 19.61
N ALA A 26 10.42 -2.10 18.51
CA ALA A 26 10.31 -0.65 18.51
C ALA A 26 8.89 -0.24 18.97
N PRO A 27 8.75 0.65 19.95
CA PRO A 27 7.44 1.03 20.48
C PRO A 27 6.63 1.87 19.48
N THR A 28 7.33 2.72 18.72
CA THR A 28 6.74 3.61 17.71
C THR A 28 7.62 3.62 16.47
N ILE A 29 6.99 3.45 15.30
CA ILE A 29 7.61 3.51 13.98
C ILE A 29 6.91 4.63 13.22
N ARG A 30 7.68 5.60 12.74
CA ARG A 30 7.15 6.71 11.95
C ARG A 30 7.83 6.78 10.59
N ILE A 31 7.02 6.92 9.55
CA ILE A 31 7.46 6.93 8.16
C ILE A 31 7.00 8.24 7.53
N LEU A 32 7.94 9.02 6.99
CA LEU A 32 7.66 10.29 6.34
C LEU A 32 7.49 10.08 4.83
N THR A 33 6.27 10.22 4.32
CA THR A 33 5.96 10.12 2.89
C THR A 33 4.56 10.68 2.60
N ASP A 34 4.38 11.24 1.40
CA ASP A 34 3.06 11.63 0.86
C ASP A 34 2.47 10.54 -0.06
N ASP A 35 3.18 9.43 -0.22
CA ASP A 35 2.80 8.39 -1.15
C ASP A 35 1.66 7.51 -0.62
N THR A 36 0.56 7.51 -1.37
CA THR A 36 -0.63 6.71 -1.08
C THR A 36 -0.44 5.21 -1.29
N VAL A 37 0.51 4.78 -2.14
CA VAL A 37 0.86 3.36 -2.31
C VAL A 37 1.46 2.84 -1.02
N VAL A 38 2.41 3.58 -0.44
CA VAL A 38 3.01 3.27 0.86
C VAL A 38 1.96 3.22 1.97
N PHE A 39 0.99 4.15 2.00
CA PHE A 39 -0.12 4.08 2.95
C PHE A 39 -0.88 2.74 2.87
N VAL A 40 -1.27 2.33 1.67
CA VAL A 40 -2.00 1.07 1.45
C VAL A 40 -1.17 -0.13 1.88
N LEU A 41 0.12 -0.15 1.51
CA LEU A 41 1.03 -1.23 1.89
C LEU A 41 1.26 -1.31 3.40
N LEU A 42 1.37 -0.16 4.08
CA LEU A 42 1.52 -0.13 5.53
C LEU A 42 0.31 -0.72 6.25
N VAL A 43 -0.90 -0.38 5.81
CA VAL A 43 -2.14 -0.92 6.40
C VAL A 43 -2.24 -2.42 6.15
N ASP A 44 -1.99 -2.87 4.91
CA ASP A 44 -2.06 -4.28 4.54
C ASP A 44 -1.05 -5.13 5.31
N TRP A 45 0.22 -4.72 5.35
CA TRP A 45 1.27 -5.46 6.04
C TRP A 45 1.18 -5.40 7.56
N ALA A 46 0.76 -4.26 8.13
CA ALA A 46 0.54 -4.17 9.58
C ALA A 46 -0.59 -5.12 10.04
N TRP A 47 -1.65 -5.26 9.24
CA TRP A 47 -2.71 -6.23 9.48
C TRP A 47 -2.21 -7.67 9.32
N LYS A 48 -1.58 -8.01 8.19
CA LYS A 48 -1.09 -9.37 7.90
C LYS A 48 -0.07 -9.88 8.92
N ALA A 49 0.86 -9.02 9.34
CA ALA A 49 1.90 -9.37 10.30
C ALA A 49 1.45 -9.21 11.76
N ASN A 50 0.20 -8.77 11.99
CA ASN A 50 -0.34 -8.49 13.33
C ASN A 50 0.59 -7.59 14.16
N VAL A 51 1.02 -6.47 13.57
CA VAL A 51 1.96 -5.53 14.19
C VAL A 51 1.36 -4.93 15.46
N GLN A 52 2.10 -5.01 16.57
CA GLN A 52 1.69 -4.47 17.88
C GLN A 52 2.27 -3.07 18.18
N SER A 53 3.37 -2.71 17.50
CA SER A 53 3.98 -1.38 17.59
C SER A 53 3.04 -0.29 17.08
N ALA A 54 3.15 0.92 17.62
CA ALA A 54 2.49 2.07 17.02
C ALA A 54 3.14 2.36 15.66
N VAL A 55 2.34 2.43 14.60
CA VAL A 55 2.82 2.74 13.24
C VAL A 55 2.13 4.00 12.75
N GLN A 56 2.92 4.99 12.34
CA GLN A 56 2.46 6.29 11.89
C GLN A 56 3.05 6.63 10.53
N MET A 57 2.22 7.20 9.66
CA MET A 57 2.67 7.83 8.43
C MET A 57 2.52 9.35 8.57
N GLU A 58 3.61 10.08 8.44
CA GLU A 58 3.64 11.54 8.46
C GLU A 58 3.76 12.05 7.03
N LYS A 59 2.93 13.02 6.69
CA LYS A 59 2.94 13.74 5.41
C LYS A 59 3.89 14.94 5.48
N TRP A 60 4.31 15.47 4.32
CA TRP A 60 5.20 16.65 4.29
C TRP A 60 4.56 17.92 4.86
N ASP A 61 3.23 17.97 4.93
CA ASP A 61 2.47 19.05 5.58
C ASP A 61 2.34 18.90 7.11
N GLY A 62 2.93 17.86 7.69
CA GLY A 62 2.87 17.54 9.13
C GLY A 62 1.63 16.76 9.55
N THR A 63 0.73 16.40 8.63
CA THR A 63 -0.41 15.53 8.93
C THR A 63 0.07 14.13 9.28
N ILE A 64 -0.40 13.59 10.41
CA ILE A 64 -0.06 12.23 10.85
C ILE A 64 -1.27 11.31 10.70
N LEU A 65 -1.07 10.21 9.99
CA LEU A 65 -2.01 9.11 9.83
C LEU A 65 -1.62 7.97 10.76
N ASP A 66 -2.55 7.54 11.60
CA ASP A 66 -2.38 6.36 12.46
C ASP A 66 -2.76 5.09 11.69
N ILE A 67 -1.74 4.31 11.34
CA ILE A 67 -1.91 3.08 10.56
C ILE A 67 -2.60 2.00 11.39
N ILE A 68 -2.27 1.86 12.68
CA ILE A 68 -2.86 0.83 13.54
C ILE A 68 -4.33 1.14 13.84
N ALA A 69 -4.68 2.41 14.05
CA ALA A 69 -6.07 2.82 14.15
C ALA A 69 -6.84 2.49 12.86
N THR A 70 -6.23 2.71 11.70
CA THR A 70 -6.81 2.36 10.40
C THR A 70 -7.02 0.85 10.25
N VAL A 71 -6.04 0.04 10.61
CA VAL A 71 -6.14 -1.43 10.60
C VAL A 71 -7.30 -1.91 11.49
N ARG A 72 -7.43 -1.35 12.69
CA ARG A 72 -8.54 -1.69 13.61
C ARG A 72 -9.90 -1.30 13.06
N ALA A 73 -9.99 -0.14 12.40
CA ALA A 73 -11.23 0.34 11.81
C ALA A 73 -11.68 -0.50 10.60
N LEU A 74 -10.73 -0.99 9.81
CA LEU A 74 -11.01 -1.80 8.61
C LEU A 74 -11.20 -3.29 8.93
N GLY A 75 -10.48 -3.84 9.91
CA GLY A 75 -10.50 -5.26 10.24
C GLY A 75 -10.16 -6.12 9.02
N ASP A 76 -10.96 -7.16 8.78
CA ASP A 76 -10.73 -8.10 7.67
C ASP A 76 -10.81 -7.46 6.28
N LYS A 77 -11.37 -6.25 6.17
CA LYS A 77 -11.40 -5.49 4.90
C LYS A 77 -10.00 -5.10 4.43
N CYS A 78 -9.01 -5.12 5.31
CA CYS A 78 -7.60 -4.92 4.95
C CYS A 78 -7.14 -5.89 3.85
N GLN A 79 -7.64 -7.12 3.83
CA GLN A 79 -7.30 -8.14 2.82
C GLN A 79 -7.62 -7.69 1.39
N GLY A 80 -8.64 -6.84 1.22
CA GLY A 80 -9.06 -6.34 -0.09
C GLY A 80 -8.32 -5.09 -0.56
N LEU A 81 -7.49 -4.46 0.28
CA LEU A 81 -6.90 -3.15 -0.01
C LEU A 81 -5.96 -3.17 -1.21
N LEU A 82 -5.11 -4.21 -1.33
CA LEU A 82 -4.23 -4.35 -2.49
C LEU A 82 -5.02 -4.56 -3.79
N GLY A 83 -6.09 -5.35 -3.73
CA GLY A 83 -6.99 -5.55 -4.87
C GLY A 83 -7.73 -4.27 -5.26
N MET A 84 -8.17 -3.48 -4.28
CA MET A 84 -8.78 -2.18 -4.53
C MET A 84 -7.79 -1.18 -5.10
N HIS A 85 -6.54 -1.17 -4.62
CA HIS A 85 -5.49 -0.30 -5.16
C HIS A 85 -5.16 -0.63 -6.62
N ALA A 86 -5.06 -1.92 -6.94
CA ALA A 86 -4.91 -2.39 -8.33
C ALA A 86 -6.09 -1.98 -9.23
N LEU A 87 -7.30 -1.88 -8.68
CA LEU A 87 -8.51 -1.47 -9.40
C LEU A 87 -8.67 0.05 -9.52
N SER A 88 -8.26 0.81 -8.51
CA SER A 88 -8.43 2.27 -8.43
C SER A 88 -7.36 3.06 -9.18
N GLY A 89 -6.37 2.38 -9.75
CA GLY A 89 -5.33 2.99 -10.57
C GLY A 89 -4.00 3.10 -9.86
N CYS A 90 -3.20 2.05 -10.00
CA CYS A 90 -1.75 2.13 -10.15
C CYS A 90 -1.43 1.56 -11.54
N ASP A 91 -0.52 2.19 -12.29
CA ASP A 91 -0.26 2.03 -13.74
C ASP A 91 0.26 0.64 -14.20
N THR A 92 -0.15 -0.47 -13.59
CA THR A 92 0.29 -1.83 -13.95
C THR A 92 -0.82 -2.84 -14.23
N VAL A 93 -2.08 -2.43 -14.28
CA VAL A 93 -3.13 -3.28 -14.87
C VAL A 93 -3.49 -2.77 -16.25
N THR A 94 -2.83 -3.34 -17.27
CA THR A 94 -3.45 -3.44 -18.59
C THR A 94 -4.77 -4.15 -18.42
N VAL A 95 -5.86 -3.39 -18.42
CA VAL A 95 -7.19 -3.95 -18.60
C VAL A 95 -7.16 -4.68 -19.95
N PRO A 96 -7.39 -5.99 -20.03
CA PRO A 96 -7.50 -6.63 -21.33
C PRO A 96 -8.70 -5.99 -22.03
N THR A 97 -8.42 -5.17 -23.05
CA THR A 97 -9.45 -4.70 -23.98
C THR A 97 -10.15 -5.93 -24.54
N PRO A 98 -11.49 -6.02 -24.48
CA PRO A 98 -12.21 -7.08 -25.18
C PRO A 98 -12.15 -6.78 -26.69
N VAL A 99 -11.09 -7.23 -27.35
CA VAL A 99 -11.10 -7.48 -28.79
C VAL A 99 -11.76 -8.84 -29.00
N ASP A 100 -13.05 -8.80 -29.33
CA ASP A 100 -13.59 -9.39 -30.55
C ASP A 100 -15.12 -9.52 -30.47
N ARG A 101 -15.83 -8.64 -31.19
CA ARG A 101 -17.08 -9.03 -31.84
C ARG A 101 -17.06 -8.56 -33.29
N ALA A 102 -16.52 -9.47 -34.10
CA ALA A 102 -17.00 -9.89 -35.40
C ALA A 102 -17.68 -8.83 -36.29
N ARG A 103 -17.02 -8.58 -37.43
CA ARG A 103 -17.63 -8.44 -38.76
C ARG A 103 -19.07 -8.96 -38.78
N HIS A 104 -20.01 -8.10 -39.13
CA HIS A 104 -21.08 -8.48 -40.05
C HIS A 104 -21.24 -7.38 -41.11
N LEU A 105 -21.04 -7.83 -42.34
CA LEU A 105 -21.32 -7.13 -43.59
C LEU A 105 -22.75 -6.59 -43.57
N ARG A 106 -22.94 -5.32 -43.94
CA ARG A 106 -23.83 -4.89 -45.03
C ARG A 106 -23.30 -3.58 -45.62
#